data_AF-A0A4W5JRD5-F1
#
_entry.id   AF-A0A4W5JRD5-F1
#
_cell.length_a   1.000
_cell.length_b   1.000
_cell.length_c   1.000
_cell.angle_alpha   90.00
_cell.angle_beta   90.00
_cell.angle_gamma   90.00
#
_symmetry.space_group_name_H-M   'P 1'
#
loop_
_entity.id
_entity.type
_entity.pdbx_description
1 polymer ?
#
loop_
_entity_poly.entity_id
_entity_poly.type
_entity_poly.pdbx_seq_one_letter_code
_entity_poly.pdbx_strand_id
1 'polypeptide(L)'
;AQAIRERIGYSNNIKNDTYLNNEYKNLSYSAEEYFENILQNLEYVQKKRLRKLRVKVNKEEWVTGAAIVNAFYSSSKNQIVFPAGILQPPFFGKGQTKSLNFGGIGMVIGHEITHGFDDNGRNYDKDGDLKDWWTPSSTQNFVNLSKCMVDQYGSFSWDLANGLNVCFPLLFLCICFLSSLFPRKCALGSHQIKLYLS
;
A
#
# COMPACT_ATOMS: atom_id res chain seq x y z
N ALA A 1 -10.78 -12.24 1.32
CA ALA A 1 -9.81 -12.11 0.21
C ALA A 1 -10.41 -12.33 -1.18
N GLN A 2 -11.41 -13.21 -1.37
CA GLN A 2 -11.93 -13.55 -2.72
C GLN A 2 -12.42 -12.37 -3.58
N ALA A 3 -12.85 -11.27 -2.95
CA ALA A 3 -13.33 -10.08 -3.65
C ALA A 3 -12.25 -9.01 -3.91
N ILE A 4 -11.02 -9.22 -3.44
CA ILE A 4 -9.90 -8.29 -3.67
C ILE A 4 -9.59 -8.26 -5.16
N ARG A 5 -9.52 -7.06 -5.74
CA ARG A 5 -9.19 -6.85 -7.16
C ARG A 5 -7.70 -6.65 -7.31
N GLU A 6 -7.06 -7.36 -8.22
CA GLU A 6 -5.64 -7.24 -8.50
C GLU A 6 -5.35 -6.39 -9.74
N ARG A 7 -4.27 -5.58 -9.66
CA ARG A 7 -3.72 -4.80 -10.76
C ARG A 7 -2.22 -5.04 -10.84
N ILE A 8 -1.72 -5.51 -11.97
CA ILE A 8 -0.33 -5.96 -12.13
C ILE A 8 0.29 -5.27 -13.33
N GLY A 9 1.44 -4.61 -13.13
CA GLY A 9 2.20 -3.93 -14.17
C GLY A 9 1.64 -2.53 -14.49
N TYR A 10 0.72 -2.47 -15.45
CA TYR A 10 0.17 -1.22 -15.94
C TYR A 10 -1.26 -1.37 -16.49
N SER A 11 -2.00 -0.25 -16.56
CA SER A 11 -3.33 -0.21 -17.17
C SER A 11 -3.26 -0.33 -18.69
N ASN A 12 -4.11 -1.14 -19.32
CA ASN A 12 -4.20 -1.21 -20.78
C ASN A 12 -4.56 0.13 -21.43
N ASN A 13 -5.20 1.04 -20.68
CA ASN A 13 -5.56 2.37 -21.19
C ASN A 13 -4.35 3.21 -21.61
N ILE A 14 -3.17 2.99 -21.00
CA ILE A 14 -1.97 3.76 -21.36
C ILE A 14 -1.40 3.37 -22.73
N LYS A 15 -1.84 2.23 -23.29
CA LYS A 15 -1.49 1.79 -24.65
C LYS A 15 -2.41 2.38 -25.72
N ASN A 16 -3.46 3.11 -25.32
CA ASN A 16 -4.40 3.72 -26.24
C ASN A 16 -4.08 5.20 -26.38
N ASP A 17 -3.46 5.58 -27.49
CA ASP A 17 -3.04 6.95 -27.78
C ASP A 17 -4.21 7.94 -27.75
N THR A 18 -5.38 7.54 -28.27
CA THR A 18 -6.58 8.37 -28.24
C THR A 18 -7.04 8.64 -26.82
N TYR A 19 -7.01 7.62 -25.95
CA TYR A 19 -7.34 7.78 -24.53
C TYR A 19 -6.34 8.72 -23.84
N LEU A 20 -5.04 8.49 -24.03
CA LEU A 20 -3.98 9.24 -23.37
C LEU A 20 -3.94 10.71 -23.83
N ASN A 21 -4.07 10.96 -25.13
CA ASN A 21 -4.14 12.31 -25.68
C ASN A 21 -5.38 13.05 -25.17
N ASN A 22 -6.53 12.37 -25.06
CA ASN A 22 -7.75 12.98 -24.53
C ASN A 22 -7.66 13.32 -23.04
N GLU A 23 -6.92 12.54 -22.26
CA GLU A 23 -6.68 12.79 -20.83
C GLU A 23 -5.95 14.13 -20.62
N TYR A 24 -4.95 14.41 -21.45
CA TYR A 24 -4.07 15.58 -21.35
C TYR A 24 -4.42 16.72 -22.32
N LYS A 25 -5.49 16.61 -23.11
CA LYS A 25 -5.86 17.57 -24.16
C LYS A 25 -6.00 19.05 -23.74
N ASN A 26 -6.23 19.29 -22.44
CA ASN A 26 -6.44 20.63 -21.89
C ASN A 26 -5.18 21.20 -21.23
N LEU A 27 -4.05 20.50 -21.32
CA LEU A 27 -2.75 20.95 -20.84
C LEU A 27 -1.92 21.38 -22.04
N SER A 28 -1.33 22.56 -21.95
CA SER A 28 -0.47 23.14 -22.97
C SER A 28 0.73 23.73 -22.26
N TYR A 29 1.90 23.15 -22.53
CA TYR A 29 3.12 23.51 -21.85
C TYR A 29 4.04 24.33 -22.75
N SER A 30 4.75 25.28 -22.15
CA SER A 30 5.84 26.04 -22.76
C SER A 30 7.17 25.59 -22.15
N ALA A 31 8.24 25.49 -22.95
CA ALA A 31 9.54 25.03 -22.45
C ALA A 31 10.21 26.10 -21.56
N GLU A 32 9.83 27.35 -21.75
CA GLU A 32 10.39 28.53 -21.08
C GLU A 32 9.62 28.91 -19.80
N GLU A 33 8.39 28.43 -19.63
CA GLU A 33 7.45 28.86 -18.57
C GLU A 33 7.17 27.73 -17.55
N TYR A 34 8.21 27.30 -16.83
CA TYR A 34 8.07 26.20 -15.88
C TYR A 34 7.06 26.49 -14.76
N PHE A 35 7.04 27.72 -14.23
CA PHE A 35 6.16 28.09 -13.13
C PHE A 35 4.69 28.03 -13.54
N GLU A 36 4.39 28.55 -14.72
CA GLU A 36 3.06 28.55 -15.35
C GLU A 36 2.61 27.11 -15.62
N ASN A 37 3.50 26.24 -16.12
CA ASN A 37 3.21 24.82 -16.31
C ASN A 37 2.79 24.13 -14.99
N ILE A 38 3.45 24.44 -13.88
CA ILE A 38 3.11 23.89 -12.56
C ILE A 38 1.75 24.43 -12.08
N LEU A 39 1.48 25.73 -12.23
CA LEU A 39 0.16 26.29 -11.90
C LEU A 39 -0.96 25.63 -12.71
N GLN A 40 -0.74 25.41 -14.01
CA GLN A 40 -1.68 24.71 -14.88
C GLN A 40 -1.94 23.28 -14.41
N ASN A 41 -0.90 22.56 -13.97
CA ASN A 41 -1.03 21.21 -13.40
C ASN A 41 -1.86 21.19 -12.11
N LEU A 42 -1.61 22.13 -11.19
CA LEU A 42 -2.35 22.24 -9.93
C LEU A 42 -3.84 22.50 -10.20
N GLU A 43 -4.12 23.44 -11.09
CA GLU A 43 -5.50 23.77 -11.48
C GLU A 43 -6.20 22.56 -12.14
N TYR A 44 -5.52 21.87 -13.06
CA TYR A 44 -6.04 20.69 -13.73
C TYR A 44 -6.38 19.57 -12.75
N VAL A 45 -5.46 19.23 -11.84
CA VAL A 45 -5.67 18.18 -10.83
C VAL A 45 -6.85 18.54 -9.92
N GLN A 46 -6.95 19.79 -9.49
CA GLN A 46 -8.05 20.24 -8.64
C GLN A 46 -9.39 20.18 -9.38
N LYS A 47 -9.47 20.70 -10.61
CA LYS A 47 -10.67 20.63 -11.46
C LYS A 47 -11.09 19.18 -11.70
N LYS A 48 -10.14 18.28 -11.98
CA LYS A 48 -10.40 16.86 -12.19
C LYS A 48 -10.98 16.19 -10.94
N ARG A 49 -10.47 16.51 -9.75
CA ARG A 49 -11.01 16.00 -8.47
C ARG A 49 -12.42 16.52 -8.23
N LEU A 50 -12.67 17.82 -8.40
CA LEU A 50 -13.98 18.43 -8.20
C LEU A 50 -15.05 17.86 -9.16
N ARG A 51 -14.69 17.58 -10.42
CA ARG A 51 -15.60 16.95 -11.39
C ARG A 51 -16.06 15.55 -10.97
N LYS A 52 -15.29 14.84 -10.15
CA LYS A 52 -15.66 13.49 -9.67
C LYS A 52 -16.74 13.51 -8.58
N LEU A 53 -17.09 14.67 -8.01
CA LEU A 53 -18.05 14.77 -6.87
C LEU A 53 -19.42 14.14 -7.16
N ARG A 54 -19.93 14.26 -8.38
CA ARG A 54 -21.24 13.71 -8.79
C ARG A 54 -21.13 12.48 -9.70
N VAL A 55 -19.93 11.93 -9.84
CA VAL A 55 -19.65 10.79 -10.72
C VAL A 55 -19.40 9.57 -9.85
N LYS A 56 -19.98 8.42 -10.23
CA LYS A 56 -19.72 7.16 -9.52
C LYS A 56 -18.25 6.79 -9.58
N VAL A 57 -17.71 6.27 -8.48
CA VAL A 57 -16.33 5.81 -8.41
C VAL A 57 -16.11 4.67 -9.39
N ASN A 58 -15.14 4.84 -10.28
CA ASN A 58 -14.67 3.76 -11.15
C ASN A 58 -13.70 2.87 -10.37
N LYS A 59 -14.16 1.67 -9.98
CA LYS A 59 -13.32 0.67 -9.29
C LYS A 59 -12.26 0.02 -10.20
N GLU A 60 -12.35 0.23 -11.51
CA GLU A 60 -11.35 -0.21 -12.48
C GLU A 60 -10.18 0.78 -12.66
N GLU A 61 -10.33 2.02 -12.20
CA GLU A 61 -9.26 3.03 -12.25
C GLU A 61 -8.13 2.66 -11.29
N TRP A 62 -6.90 2.67 -11.79
CA TRP A 62 -5.70 2.42 -10.99
C TRP A 62 -5.48 3.56 -10.00
N VAL A 63 -5.05 3.24 -8.78
CA VAL A 63 -4.72 4.25 -7.76
C VAL A 63 -3.39 4.94 -8.01
N THR A 64 -2.55 4.36 -8.86
CA THR A 64 -1.16 4.78 -9.07
C THR A 64 -0.69 4.51 -10.50
N GLY A 65 0.44 5.13 -10.87
CA GLY A 65 1.12 4.93 -12.15
C GLY A 65 2.01 3.68 -12.17
N ALA A 66 2.41 3.24 -13.36
CA ALA A 66 3.22 2.03 -13.55
C ALA A 66 4.71 2.19 -13.17
N ALA A 67 5.25 3.41 -13.30
CA ALA A 67 6.65 3.73 -13.07
C ALA A 67 6.97 4.04 -11.59
N ILE A 68 6.42 3.25 -10.68
CA ILE A 68 6.63 3.41 -9.23
C ILE A 68 7.20 2.12 -8.66
N VAL A 69 8.26 2.24 -7.86
CA VAL A 69 8.84 1.11 -7.11
C VAL A 69 8.16 1.06 -5.73
N ASN A 70 6.90 0.63 -5.71
CA ASN A 70 6.11 0.45 -4.50
C ASN A 70 4.91 -0.47 -4.77
N ALA A 71 4.13 -0.85 -3.76
CA ALA A 71 2.85 -1.53 -3.91
C ALA A 71 1.79 -0.83 -3.02
N PHE A 72 0.51 -1.06 -3.32
CA PHE A 72 -0.57 -0.34 -2.63
C PHE A 72 -1.84 -1.17 -2.48
N TYR A 73 -2.52 -0.98 -1.35
CA TYR A 73 -3.90 -1.39 -1.12
C TYR A 73 -4.83 -0.18 -1.02
N SER A 74 -6.03 -0.31 -1.55
CA SER A 74 -7.09 0.70 -1.45
C SER A 74 -8.35 0.09 -0.84
N SER A 75 -8.66 0.48 0.40
CA SER A 75 -9.82 -0.04 1.14
C SER A 75 -11.14 0.25 0.43
N SER A 76 -11.32 1.47 -0.09
CA SER A 76 -12.56 1.89 -0.77
C SER A 76 -12.80 1.22 -2.12
N LYS A 77 -11.75 0.70 -2.75
CA LYS A 77 -11.84 -0.07 -4.01
C LYS A 77 -11.69 -1.58 -3.79
N ASN A 78 -11.33 -1.99 -2.58
CA ASN A 78 -10.88 -3.34 -2.24
C ASN A 78 -9.89 -3.88 -3.29
N GLN A 79 -8.82 -3.12 -3.53
CA GLN A 79 -7.90 -3.33 -4.67
C GLN A 79 -6.44 -3.31 -4.22
N ILE A 80 -5.66 -4.30 -4.70
CA ILE A 80 -4.20 -4.36 -4.60
C ILE A 80 -3.56 -3.99 -5.94
N VAL A 81 -2.50 -3.18 -5.90
CA VAL A 81 -1.80 -2.71 -7.11
C VAL A 81 -0.29 -2.94 -6.98
N PHE A 82 0.26 -3.66 -7.96
CA PHE A 82 1.69 -3.91 -8.14
C PHE A 82 2.14 -3.27 -9.47
N PRO A 83 2.59 -2.01 -9.46
CA PRO A 83 3.16 -1.34 -10.63
C PRO A 83 4.32 -2.11 -11.24
N ALA A 84 4.57 -1.92 -12.54
CA ALA A 84 5.69 -2.54 -13.23
C ALA A 84 7.05 -2.23 -12.58
N GLY A 85 7.19 -1.06 -11.96
CA GLY A 85 8.42 -0.64 -11.28
C GLY A 85 8.84 -1.49 -10.09
N ILE A 86 7.92 -2.17 -9.37
CA ILE A 86 8.32 -3.08 -8.26
C ILE A 86 8.63 -4.50 -8.75
N LEU A 87 8.20 -4.87 -9.97
CA LEU A 87 8.35 -6.21 -10.55
C LEU A 87 9.75 -6.42 -11.17
N GLN A 88 10.78 -6.10 -10.39
CA GLN A 88 12.18 -6.23 -10.75
C GLN A 88 13.00 -6.75 -9.56
N PRO A 89 14.25 -7.22 -9.77
CA PRO A 89 15.13 -7.59 -8.68
C PRO A 89 15.34 -6.43 -7.69
N PRO A 90 15.42 -6.68 -6.38
CA PRO A 90 15.47 -7.99 -5.72
C PRO A 90 14.10 -8.64 -5.48
N PHE A 91 12.99 -7.96 -5.79
CA PHE A 91 11.65 -8.43 -5.46
C PHE A 91 11.16 -9.56 -6.37
N PHE A 92 11.38 -9.44 -7.67
CA PHE A 92 10.92 -10.41 -8.65
C PHE A 92 11.90 -10.59 -9.81
N GLY A 93 12.14 -11.85 -10.19
CA GLY A 93 12.83 -12.19 -11.42
C GLY A 93 12.44 -13.58 -11.92
N LYS A 94 12.13 -13.69 -13.23
CA LYS A 94 11.78 -14.98 -13.85
C LYS A 94 12.90 -16.02 -13.73
N GLY A 95 14.16 -15.58 -13.73
CA GLY A 95 15.35 -16.43 -13.55
C GLY A 95 15.80 -16.63 -12.09
N GLN A 96 15.12 -16.02 -11.11
CA GLN A 96 15.47 -16.15 -9.69
C GLN A 96 14.88 -17.43 -9.10
N THR A 97 15.47 -17.92 -8.00
CA THR A 97 14.91 -19.05 -7.27
C THR A 97 13.53 -18.70 -6.72
N LYS A 98 12.65 -19.70 -6.62
CA LYS A 98 11.31 -19.50 -6.04
C LYS A 98 11.38 -18.90 -4.63
N SER A 99 12.37 -19.30 -3.82
CA SER A 99 12.57 -18.75 -2.47
C SER A 99 12.78 -17.24 -2.46
N LEU A 100 13.56 -16.70 -3.41
CA LEU A 100 13.77 -15.25 -3.54
C LEU A 100 12.49 -14.55 -3.99
N ASN A 101 11.77 -15.10 -4.98
CA ASN A 101 10.50 -14.52 -5.41
C ASN A 101 9.44 -14.54 -4.31
N PHE A 102 9.33 -15.63 -3.53
CA PHE A 102 8.38 -15.70 -2.41
C PHE A 102 8.79 -14.79 -1.25
N GLY A 103 10.08 -14.67 -0.94
CA GLY A 103 10.58 -13.76 0.10
C GLY A 103 10.55 -12.29 -0.30
N GLY A 104 10.66 -11.99 -1.60
CA GLY A 104 10.55 -10.65 -2.18
C GLY A 104 9.10 -10.31 -2.50
N ILE A 105 8.70 -10.48 -3.76
CA ILE A 105 7.36 -10.06 -4.21
C ILE A 105 6.23 -10.83 -3.51
N GLY A 106 6.44 -12.10 -3.11
CA GLY A 106 5.44 -12.87 -2.38
C GLY A 106 5.09 -12.25 -1.02
N MET A 107 6.10 -11.78 -0.29
CA MET A 107 5.93 -11.06 0.97
C MET A 107 5.22 -9.72 0.75
N VAL A 108 5.58 -8.97 -0.30
CA VAL A 108 4.91 -7.71 -0.67
C VAL A 108 3.44 -7.96 -1.05
N ILE A 109 3.13 -9.04 -1.77
CA ILE A 109 1.74 -9.41 -2.07
C ILE A 109 0.97 -9.71 -0.79
N GLY A 110 1.57 -10.46 0.14
CA GLY A 110 0.98 -10.74 1.45
C GLY A 110 0.73 -9.47 2.27
N HIS A 111 1.66 -8.51 2.21
CA HIS A 111 1.55 -7.20 2.84
C HIS A 111 0.29 -6.45 2.38
N GLU A 112 0.13 -6.28 1.06
CA GLU A 112 -1.01 -5.55 0.50
C GLU A 112 -2.35 -6.24 0.72
N ILE A 113 -2.39 -7.57 0.71
CA ILE A 113 -3.62 -8.32 1.06
C ILE A 113 -4.01 -8.06 2.51
N THR A 114 -3.02 -7.99 3.41
CA THR A 114 -3.27 -7.83 4.84
C THR A 114 -3.69 -6.40 5.20
N HIS A 115 -3.37 -5.40 4.38
CA HIS A 115 -3.97 -4.06 4.51
C HIS A 115 -5.49 -4.06 4.38
N GLY A 116 -6.09 -5.07 3.74
CA GLY A 116 -7.55 -5.26 3.76
C GLY A 116 -8.12 -5.70 5.10
N PHE A 117 -7.26 -6.07 6.06
CA PHE A 117 -7.63 -6.63 7.36
C PHE A 117 -6.85 -6.00 8.51
N ASP A 118 -6.11 -4.93 8.28
CA ASP A 118 -5.48 -4.16 9.35
C ASP A 118 -6.52 -3.36 10.15
N ASP A 119 -6.06 -2.58 11.12
CA ASP A 119 -6.92 -1.79 12.00
C ASP A 119 -7.82 -0.79 11.26
N ASN A 120 -7.41 -0.34 10.06
CA ASN A 120 -8.20 0.51 9.17
C ASN A 120 -9.05 -0.32 8.18
N GLY A 121 -8.40 -1.21 7.42
CA GLY A 121 -8.98 -1.97 6.33
C GLY A 121 -10.09 -2.91 6.78
N ARG A 122 -10.00 -3.50 7.98
CA ARG A 122 -11.05 -4.39 8.52
C ARG A 122 -12.43 -3.73 8.63
N ASN A 123 -12.49 -2.39 8.68
CA ASN A 123 -13.75 -1.66 8.81
C ASN A 123 -14.47 -1.50 7.46
N TYR A 124 -13.84 -1.92 6.36
CA TYR A 124 -14.40 -1.89 5.02
C TYR A 124 -14.86 -3.30 4.62
N ASP A 125 -16.06 -3.39 4.05
CA ASP A 125 -16.57 -4.66 3.55
C ASP A 125 -15.96 -5.05 2.19
N LYS A 126 -16.43 -6.17 1.62
CA LYS A 126 -15.93 -6.69 0.34
C LYS A 126 -16.11 -5.72 -0.85
N ASP A 127 -17.04 -4.77 -0.74
CA ASP A 127 -17.33 -3.79 -1.78
C ASP A 127 -16.56 -2.49 -1.53
N GLY A 128 -15.85 -2.36 -0.41
CA GLY A 128 -15.09 -1.17 -0.02
C GLY A 128 -15.94 -0.12 0.68
N ASP A 129 -17.09 -0.50 1.23
CA ASP A 129 -17.95 0.39 2.01
C ASP A 129 -17.58 0.31 3.49
N LEU A 130 -17.51 1.46 4.16
CA LEU A 130 -17.21 1.53 5.60
C LEU A 130 -18.43 1.01 6.38
N LYS A 131 -18.36 -0.23 6.84
CA LYS A 131 -19.44 -0.93 7.51
C LYS A 131 -18.86 -1.95 8.47
N ASP A 132 -19.38 -1.99 9.69
CA ASP A 132 -19.00 -3.07 10.60
C ASP A 132 -19.62 -4.39 10.13
N TRP A 133 -18.75 -5.32 9.74
CA TRP A 133 -19.11 -6.67 9.31
C TRP A 133 -18.55 -7.74 10.25
N TRP A 134 -17.92 -7.34 11.35
CA TRP A 134 -17.37 -8.23 12.36
C TRP A 134 -18.36 -8.38 13.52
N THR A 135 -18.31 -9.53 14.19
CA THR A 135 -19.00 -9.65 15.48
C THR A 135 -18.22 -8.92 16.57
N PRO A 136 -18.88 -8.44 17.64
CA PRO A 136 -18.18 -7.76 18.75
C PRO A 136 -17.05 -8.60 19.37
N SER A 137 -17.23 -9.91 19.48
CA SER A 137 -16.20 -10.82 20.00
C SER A 137 -14.98 -10.91 19.07
N SER A 138 -15.19 -11.00 17.76
CA SER A 138 -14.10 -10.98 16.77
C SER A 138 -13.33 -9.66 16.82
N THR A 139 -14.04 -8.53 16.94
CA THR A 139 -13.41 -7.21 17.06
C THR A 139 -12.55 -7.10 18.32
N GLN A 140 -13.05 -7.57 19.47
CA GLN A 140 -12.27 -7.57 20.70
C GLN A 140 -11.02 -8.45 20.59
N ASN A 141 -11.14 -9.63 19.98
CA ASN A 141 -10.01 -10.53 19.77
C ASN A 141 -8.95 -9.89 18.85
N PHE A 142 -9.38 -9.19 17.79
CA PHE A 142 -8.47 -8.45 16.92
C PHE A 142 -7.67 -7.39 17.68
N VAL A 143 -8.36 -6.57 18.48
CA VAL A 143 -7.72 -5.52 19.31
C VAL A 143 -6.74 -6.12 20.32
N ASN A 144 -7.08 -7.25 20.92
CA ASN A 144 -6.19 -7.93 21.86
C ASN A 144 -4.91 -8.44 21.19
N LEU A 145 -5.03 -9.00 19.97
CA LEU A 145 -3.87 -9.46 19.20
C LEU A 145 -3.00 -8.30 18.70
N SER A 146 -3.62 -7.23 18.19
CA SER A 146 -2.89 -6.07 17.68
C SER A 146 -2.14 -5.32 18.78
N LYS A 147 -2.66 -5.35 20.02
CA LYS A 147 -1.96 -4.78 21.19
C LYS A 147 -0.56 -5.35 21.39
N CYS A 148 -0.34 -6.65 21.16
CA CYS A 148 1.01 -7.23 21.26
C CYS A 148 2.00 -6.54 20.30
N MET A 149 1.55 -6.23 19.08
CA MET A 149 2.37 -5.54 18.10
C MET A 149 2.62 -4.09 18.53
N VAL A 150 1.60 -3.38 19.01
CA VAL A 150 1.76 -2.02 19.55
C VAL A 150 2.83 -1.99 20.65
N ASP A 151 2.74 -2.90 21.63
CA ASP A 151 3.69 -2.99 22.73
C ASP A 151 5.10 -3.37 22.24
N GLN A 152 5.19 -4.29 21.28
CA GLN A 152 6.46 -4.71 20.69
C GLN A 152 7.17 -3.55 19.98
N TYR A 153 6.50 -2.86 19.04
CA TYR A 153 7.14 -1.79 18.26
C TYR A 153 7.34 -0.52 19.06
N GLY A 154 6.42 -0.20 19.99
CA GLY A 154 6.57 0.93 20.91
C GLY A 154 7.77 0.80 21.86
N SER A 155 8.33 -0.40 22.02
CA SER A 155 9.54 -0.65 22.80
C SER A 155 10.85 -0.40 22.03
N PHE A 156 10.79 -0.18 20.72
CA PHE A 156 11.98 0.14 19.94
C PHE A 156 12.30 1.63 20.05
N SER A 157 13.54 1.95 20.40
CA SER A 157 14.10 3.29 20.32
C SER A 157 14.81 3.48 18.98
N TRP A 158 14.71 4.67 18.41
CA TRP A 158 15.48 5.01 17.22
C TRP A 158 16.56 6.02 17.56
N ASP A 159 17.82 5.59 17.44
CA ASP A 159 19.00 6.39 17.83
C ASP A 159 19.09 7.71 17.05
N LEU A 160 18.70 7.69 15.77
CA LEU A 160 18.65 8.89 14.91
C LEU A 160 17.56 9.89 15.34
N ALA A 161 16.59 9.44 16.14
CA ALA A 161 15.56 10.27 16.74
C ALA A 161 15.88 10.58 18.22
N ASN A 162 17.17 10.63 18.60
CA ASN A 162 17.63 10.86 19.98
C ASN A 162 17.07 9.84 20.99
N GLY A 163 16.88 8.59 20.56
CA GLY A 163 16.37 7.51 21.41
C GLY A 163 14.85 7.58 21.66
N LEU A 164 14.10 8.40 20.90
CA LEU A 164 12.64 8.39 20.97
C LEU A 164 12.08 7.02 20.55
N ASN A 165 11.05 6.60 21.26
CA ASN A 165 10.33 5.38 20.94
C ASN A 165 9.58 5.52 19.62
N VAL A 166 9.66 4.47 18.82
CA VAL A 166 9.08 4.44 17.49
C VAL A 166 7.59 4.11 17.60
N CYS A 167 6.75 5.11 17.32
CA CYS A 167 5.35 4.89 17.05
C CYS A 167 5.19 4.84 15.52
N PHE A 168 5.06 3.65 14.93
CA PHE A 168 4.75 3.49 13.51
C PHE A 168 3.23 3.31 13.35
N PRO A 169 2.47 4.35 12.97
CA PRO A 169 1.05 4.18 12.66
C PRO A 169 0.78 3.61 11.26
N LEU A 170 1.79 3.49 10.39
CA LEU A 170 1.59 3.27 8.94
C LEU A 170 2.51 2.22 8.29
N LEU A 171 3.42 1.58 9.04
CA LEU A 171 4.33 0.55 8.51
C LEU A 171 4.05 -0.83 9.13
N PHE A 172 2.77 -1.11 9.41
CA PHE A 172 2.36 -2.21 10.29
C PHE A 172 2.61 -3.62 9.75
N LEU A 173 3.03 -3.80 8.49
CA LEU A 173 2.94 -5.12 7.86
C LEU A 173 4.18 -5.61 7.15
N CYS A 174 5.23 -4.80 6.94
CA CYS A 174 6.45 -5.34 6.34
C CYS A 174 7.09 -6.38 7.28
N ILE A 175 6.82 -6.24 8.58
CA ILE A 175 7.45 -7.05 9.61
C ILE A 175 6.49 -8.12 10.18
N CYS A 176 5.17 -8.02 10.02
CA CYS A 176 4.25 -9.09 10.41
C CYS A 176 4.50 -10.40 9.62
N PHE A 177 4.90 -10.33 8.35
CA PHE A 177 5.30 -11.52 7.58
C PHE A 177 6.71 -12.03 7.93
N LEU A 178 7.62 -11.15 8.37
CA LEU A 178 8.90 -11.57 8.95
C LEU A 178 8.72 -12.17 10.36
N SER A 179 7.66 -11.80 11.08
CA SER A 179 7.37 -12.31 12.43
C SER A 179 6.79 -13.74 12.42
N SER A 180 6.22 -14.20 11.30
CA SER A 180 5.86 -15.62 11.10
C SER A 180 7.08 -16.49 10.75
N LEU A 181 8.19 -15.87 10.30
CA LEU A 181 9.48 -16.53 10.05
C LEU A 181 10.47 -16.40 11.22
N PHE A 182 10.29 -15.42 12.11
CA PHE A 182 11.06 -15.24 13.35
C PHE A 182 10.14 -15.14 14.58
N PRO A 183 9.77 -16.28 15.18
CA PRO A 183 8.87 -16.32 16.34
C PRO A 183 9.69 -16.08 17.61
N ARG A 184 9.91 -14.83 18.04
CA ARG A 184 10.66 -14.62 19.30
C ARG A 184 10.15 -13.58 20.30
N LYS A 185 9.03 -12.87 20.06
CA LYS A 185 8.45 -12.01 21.12
C LYS A 185 6.95 -12.13 21.34
N CYS A 186 6.12 -12.16 20.30
CA CYS A 186 4.66 -12.34 20.49
C CYS A 186 4.22 -13.83 20.57
N ALA A 187 5.15 -14.79 20.49
CA ALA A 187 4.87 -16.22 20.63
C ALA A 187 5.60 -16.92 21.80
N LEU A 188 6.72 -16.37 22.31
CA LEU A 188 7.49 -16.95 23.43
C LEU A 188 8.15 -15.81 24.22
N GLY A 189 8.12 -15.95 25.55
CA GLY A 189 8.59 -14.97 26.52
C GLY A 189 10.01 -14.47 26.25
N SER A 190 10.18 -13.17 26.55
CA SER A 190 11.42 -12.42 26.77
C SER A 190 12.69 -13.00 26.12
N HIS A 191 13.18 -12.39 25.03
CA HIS A 191 14.60 -12.03 24.84
C HIS A 191 14.75 -10.98 23.72
N GLN A 192 15.66 -10.03 23.91
CA GLN A 192 15.87 -8.87 23.04
C GLN A 192 16.50 -9.24 21.68
N ILE A 193 16.04 -8.58 20.60
CA ILE A 193 16.68 -8.60 19.29
C ILE A 193 17.39 -7.25 19.12
N LYS A 194 18.72 -7.26 18.99
CA LYS A 194 19.50 -6.12 18.50
C LYS A 194 19.44 -6.13 16.97
N LEU A 195 18.82 -5.13 16.37
CA LEU A 195 18.92 -4.85 14.94
C LEU A 195 20.22 -4.08 14.70
N TYR A 196 21.20 -4.72 14.06
CA TYR A 196 22.33 -4.02 13.46
C TYR A 196 21.94 -3.67 12.02
N LEU A 197 21.78 -2.37 11.75
CA LEU A 197 21.78 -1.83 10.39
C LEU A 197 23.23 -1.41 10.09
N SER A 198 23.85 -2.06 9.09
CA SER A 198 25.12 -1.64 8.48
C SER A 198 24.87 -0.85 7.21
#